data_AF-A7M820-F1
#
_entry.id   AF-A7M820-F1
#
_cell.length_a   1.000
_cell.length_b   1.000
_cell.length_c   1.000
_cell.angle_alpha   90.00
_cell.angle_beta   90.00
_cell.angle_gamma   90.00
#
_symmetry.space_group_name_H-M   'P 1'
#
loop_
_entity.id
_entity.type
_entity.pdbx_description
1 polymer ?
#
loop_
_entity_poly.entity_id
_entity_poly.type
_entity_poly.pdbx_seq_one_letter_code
_entity_poly.pdbx_strand_id
1 'polypeptide(L)' 'MYLYLDFKAWLTRWMFSTNHKDIGTLYFIFGTWSGIIGTSLSVIIRMELSQGGGVINNGQIYN' A
#
# COMPACT_ATOMS: atom_id res chain seq x y z
N MET A 1 2.92 -14.62 -27.38
CA MET A 1 1.45 -14.84 -27.44
C MET A 1 0.90 -15.34 -26.10
N TYR A 2 1.33 -16.50 -25.59
CA TYR A 2 0.78 -17.09 -24.35
C TYR A 2 1.02 -16.25 -23.08
N LEU A 3 2.22 -15.70 -22.90
CA LEU A 3 2.52 -14.80 -21.77
C LEU A 3 1.60 -13.57 -21.74
N TYR A 4 1.31 -13.00 -22.92
CA TYR A 4 0.42 -11.84 -23.04
C TYR A 4 -1.02 -12.20 -22.69
N LEU A 5 -1.48 -13.39 -23.09
CA LEU A 5 -2.83 -13.88 -22.78
C LEU A 5 -2.98 -14.19 -21.28
N ASP A 6 -1.97 -14.78 -20.65
CA ASP A 6 -1.96 -15.06 -19.20
C ASP A 6 -1.99 -13.76 -18.38
N PHE A 7 -1.13 -12.80 -18.73
CA PHE A 7 -1.12 -11.48 -18.10
C PHE A 7 -2.46 -10.73 -18.28
N LYS A 8 -3.04 -10.77 -19.49
CA LYS A 8 -4.33 -10.16 -19.77
C LYS A 8 -5.45 -10.81 -18.95
N ALA A 9 -5.47 -12.14 -18.86
CA ALA A 9 -6.46 -12.88 -18.09
C ALA A 9 -6.36 -12.57 -16.59
N TRP A 10 -5.14 -12.48 -16.07
CA TRP A 10 -4.87 -12.06 -14.69
C TRP A 10 -5.41 -10.65 -14.42
N LEU A 11 -5.10 -9.69 -15.29
CA LEU A 11 -5.51 -8.30 -15.11
C LEU A 11 -7.03 -8.13 -15.20
N THR A 12 -7.69 -8.82 -16.12
CA THR A 12 -9.17 -8.80 -16.22
C THR A 12 -9.83 -9.39 -14.98
N ARG A 13 -9.27 -10.46 -14.40
CA ARG A 13 -9.81 -11.06 -13.17
C ARG A 13 -9.72 -10.11 -11.98
N TRP A 14 -8.61 -9.40 -11.82
CA TRP A 14 -8.43 -8.54 -10.65
C TRP A 14 -9.03 -7.15 -10.82
N MET A 15 -9.05 -6.57 -12.03
CA MET A 15 -9.54 -5.20 -12.25
C MET A 15 -10.99 -5.12 -12.70
N PHE A 16 -11.53 -6.18 -13.31
CA PHE A 16 -12.87 -6.16 -13.91
C PHE A 16 -13.73 -7.37 -13.49
N SER A 17 -13.58 -7.84 -12.24
CA SER A 17 -14.44 -8.90 -11.68
C SER A 17 -15.66 -8.32 -10.94
N THR A 18 -16.83 -8.92 -11.15
CA THR A 18 -18.08 -8.63 -10.45
C THR A 18 -18.33 -9.57 -9.27
N ASN A 19 -17.41 -10.50 -9.00
CA ASN A 19 -17.54 -11.47 -7.92
C ASN A 19 -17.18 -10.81 -6.59
N HIS A 20 -18.11 -10.82 -5.63
CA HIS A 20 -17.90 -10.25 -4.29
C HIS A 20 -16.72 -10.87 -3.54
N LYS A 21 -16.32 -12.11 -3.85
CA LYS A 21 -15.14 -12.75 -3.24
C LYS A 21 -13.82 -12.17 -3.75
N ASP A 22 -13.71 -11.93 -5.05
CA ASP A 22 -12.51 -11.32 -5.64
C ASP A 22 -12.38 -9.86 -5.17
N ILE A 23 -13.50 -9.12 -5.18
CA ILE A 23 -13.57 -7.74 -4.68
C ILE A 23 -13.19 -7.68 -3.19
N GLY A 24 -13.74 -8.56 -2.35
CA GLY A 24 -13.39 -8.62 -0.93
C GLY A 24 -11.91 -8.92 -0.67
N THR A 25 -11.31 -9.79 -1.49
CA THR A 25 -9.88 -10.11 -1.41
C THR A 25 -9.01 -8.89 -1.75
N LEU A 26 -9.38 -8.11 -2.77
CA LEU A 26 -8.69 -6.87 -3.13
C LEU A 26 -8.71 -5.84 -2.01
N TYR A 27 -9.86 -5.65 -1.37
CA TYR A 27 -10.01 -4.71 -0.25
C TYR A 27 -9.14 -5.13 0.94
N PHE A 28 -9.07 -6.42 1.22
CA PHE A 28 -8.21 -6.93 2.29
C PHE A 28 -6.73 -6.66 2.00
N ILE A 29 -6.27 -7.01 0.79
CA ILE A 29 -4.88 -6.77 0.36
C ILE A 29 -4.52 -5.28 0.44
N PHE A 30 -5.38 -4.41 -0.09
CA PHE A 30 -5.18 -2.97 -0.07
C PHE A 30 -5.21 -2.41 1.36
N GLY A 31 -6.13 -2.89 2.21
CA GLY A 31 -6.25 -2.49 3.60
C GLY A 31 -5.01 -2.86 4.42
N THR A 32 -4.53 -4.10 4.29
CA THR A 32 -3.29 -4.53 4.96
C THR A 32 -2.09 -3.70 4.49
N TRP A 33 -1.97 -3.45 3.19
CA TRP A 33 -0.85 -2.70 2.63
C TRP A 33 -0.85 -1.24 3.07
N SER A 34 -1.99 -0.56 2.97
CA SER A 34 -2.14 0.82 3.44
C SER A 34 -1.94 0.94 4.96
N GLY A 35 -2.37 -0.06 5.74
CA GLY A 35 -2.13 -0.14 7.17
C GLY A 35 -0.64 -0.24 7.52
N ILE A 36 0.13 -1.05 6.78
CA ILE A 36 1.59 -1.16 6.97
C ILE A 36 2.27 0.17 6.65
N ILE A 37 1.91 0.80 5.52
CA ILE A 37 2.46 2.11 5.15
C ILE A 37 2.13 3.16 6.22
N GLY A 38 0.87 3.27 6.65
CA GLY A 38 0.45 4.23 7.67
C GLY A 38 1.13 4.01 9.03
N THR A 39 1.34 2.76 9.41
CA THR A 39 2.06 2.41 10.65
C THR A 39 3.52 2.80 10.55
N SER A 40 4.18 2.53 9.42
CA SER A 40 5.58 2.90 9.22
C SER A 40 5.79 4.42 9.30
N LEU A 41 4.93 5.21 8.65
CA LEU A 41 4.98 6.67 8.72
C LEU A 41 4.76 7.17 10.15
N SER A 42 3.79 6.60 10.87
CA SER A 42 3.52 6.95 12.26
C SER A 42 4.70 6.67 13.19
N VAL A 43 5.44 5.58 12.94
CA VAL A 43 6.64 5.23 13.71
C VAL A 43 7.78 6.19 13.41
N ILE A 44 7.98 6.56 12.13
CA ILE A 44 8.99 7.56 11.73
C ILE A 44 8.77 8.88 12.47
N ILE A 45 7.55 9.42 12.44
CA ILE A 45 7.21 10.68 13.12
C ILE A 45 7.48 10.58 14.64
N ARG A 46 7.13 9.44 15.26
CA ARG A 46 7.37 9.23 16.70
C ARG A 46 8.85 9.14 17.05
N MET A 47 9.66 8.49 16.22
CA MET A 47 11.11 8.40 16.43
C MET A 47 11.78 9.77 16.30
N GLU A 48 11.35 10.58 15.34
CA GLU A 48 11.81 11.96 15.12
C GLU A 48 11.47 12.88 16.31
N LEU A 49 10.28 12.74 16.90
CA LEU A 49 9.95 13.48 18.13
C LEU A 49 10.68 12.95 19.38
N SER A 50 11.06 11.67 19.40
CA SER A 50 11.67 11.03 20.58
C SER A 50 13.18 11.26 20.68
N GLN A 51 13.88 11.52 19.58
CA GLN A 51 15.30 11.88 19.56
C GLN A 51 15.43 13.35 19.19
N GLY A 52 16.02 14.16 20.07
CA GLY A 52 16.21 15.61 19.88
C GLY A 52 17.23 16.00 18.78
N GLY A 53 17.38 15.18 17.75
CA GLY A 53 18.21 15.42 16.57
C GLY A 53 17.56 14.76 15.36
N GLY A 54 17.08 15.57 14.42
CA GLY A 54 16.26 15.10 13.30
C GLY A 54 17.00 14.10 12.39
N VAL A 55 16.36 12.97 12.11
CA VAL A 55 16.87 11.92 11.21
C VAL A 55 16.62 12.34 9.75
N ILE A 56 15.50 13.00 9.49
CA ILE A 56 15.05 13.51 8.20
C ILE A 56 14.87 15.02 8.39
N ASN A 57 15.95 15.77 8.19
CA ASN A 57 16.06 17.22 8.38
C ASN A 57 15.28 18.03 7.31
N ASN A 58 14.02 17.66 7.02
CA ASN A 58 13.16 18.30 6.04
C ASN A 58 11.70 18.38 6.54
N GLY A 59 11.26 19.58 6.90
CA GLY A 59 9.94 19.84 7.46
C GLY A 59 8.75 19.59 6.53
N GLN A 60 8.96 19.43 5.21
CA GLN A 60 7.86 19.18 4.26
C GLN A 60 7.32 17.75 4.30
N ILE A 61 8.03 16.79 4.91
CA ILE A 61 7.62 15.38 4.88
C ILE A 61 6.49 15.10 5.88
N TYR A 62 6.21 16.06 6.77
CA TYR A 62 5.22 15.96 7.83
C TYR A 62 3.88 16.65 7.51
N ASN A 63 3.80 17.41 6.41
CA ASN A 63 2.65 18.24 6.02
C ASN A 63 2.17 17.84 4.63
#